data_AF-A0A954SZ74-F1
#
_entry.id   AF-A0A954SZ74-F1
#
_cell.length_a   1.000
_cell.length_b   1.000
_cell.length_c   1.000
_cell.angle_alpha   90.00
_cell.angle_beta   90.00
_cell.angle_gamma   90.00
#
_symmetry.space_group_name_H-M   'P 1'
#
loop_
_entity.id
_entity.type
_entity.pdbx_description
1 polymer ?
#
loop_
_entity_poly.entity_id
_entity_poly.type
_entity_poly.pdbx_seq_one_letter_code
_entity_poly.pdbx_strand_id
1 'polypeptide(L)'
;MIVLANRLKTALDFKIARADGEQSAHRIEANETMPLGVTGDVSIGFGDGDSRRQYRLSPYRAYFFADAGGRLDLHEIGIGTPPSPPQDAALEQRRLDAPVFEIPVKILVDDENVEPDEKWQAELAGRLKDASDVFERHCRVKFKPVTFERWDSNDSLTEFADTLLEFERSVRPQPAQLAIGFTRQHEQNEGTPRLGGTRGPFHPYILLREWRGRVAGPELTEVLVHELGHYMGCLHSPESTSAMRPKLNDGKAVLRSFRVGFDPLNTLAMYQIGEELRTEGPRRLFGLSQPTKRRLREIYRVMGEAMPEDDAAERFIAALGPVRDEPSSSSAQRRQLVPMASIVMDALRGAAEQNQLLPEDAPKGLRRLSGDRLTEFYVREAANAASVLPETVAGDALLLALGAFMDSSGALGKLPGGAQLLEGLESDSDRQRRLEIMGQPTMYTRPDWTQHFFLSAAIASVGGEPLALALGQTKEVSDSDGGSGFSFADLSADLSGVAFLQLVRRSDPSAIESLSKRFRIKDYLPKPTDLPEGLTAEEFQRDYGSVTDSRFLAARNAIAQSIRELPPYQGASSK
;
A
#
# COMPACT_ATOMS: atom_id res chain seq x y z
N MET A 1 4.53 11.04 12.01
CA MET A 1 4.53 10.06 13.14
C MET A 1 5.14 8.71 12.71
N ILE A 2 5.76 7.91 13.59
CA ILE A 2 6.13 6.48 13.35
C ILE A 2 5.56 5.55 14.44
N VAL A 3 5.27 4.28 14.14
CA VAL A 3 4.88 3.28 15.17
C VAL A 3 6.00 2.28 15.35
N LEU A 4 6.37 2.01 16.60
CA LEU A 4 7.31 0.96 16.97
C LEU A 4 6.58 -0.10 17.78
N ALA A 5 6.79 -1.38 17.47
CA ALA A 5 6.26 -2.51 18.22
C ALA A 5 7.41 -3.33 18.82
N ASN A 6 7.31 -3.69 20.10
CA ASN A 6 8.26 -4.57 20.74
C ASN A 6 7.71 -6.01 20.78
N ARG A 7 8.10 -6.86 19.84
CA ARG A 7 7.69 -8.28 19.83
C ARG A 7 8.61 -9.18 20.66
N LEU A 8 9.47 -8.60 21.49
CA LEU A 8 10.33 -9.32 22.42
C LEU A 8 9.57 -9.64 23.72
N LYS A 9 10.14 -10.56 24.50
CA LYS A 9 9.64 -10.92 25.84
C LYS A 9 10.11 -9.97 26.95
N THR A 10 10.96 -9.00 26.63
CA THR A 10 11.55 -8.05 27.57
C THR A 10 11.39 -6.63 27.07
N ALA A 11 11.42 -5.67 27.99
CA ALA A 11 11.48 -4.26 27.62
C ALA A 11 12.76 -3.93 26.83
N LEU A 12 12.68 -2.91 25.98
CA LEU A 12 13.78 -2.45 25.15
C LEU A 12 13.96 -0.95 25.31
N ASP A 13 15.21 -0.55 25.60
CA ASP A 13 15.63 0.85 25.62
C ASP A 13 16.27 1.21 24.26
N PHE A 14 15.93 2.38 23.72
CA PHE A 14 16.45 2.88 22.45
C PHE A 14 16.55 4.41 22.43
N LYS A 15 17.27 4.95 21.44
CA LYS A 15 17.42 6.39 21.23
C LYS A 15 16.90 6.78 19.86
N ILE A 16 16.21 7.92 19.79
CA ILE A 16 15.78 8.56 18.55
C ILE A 16 16.56 9.86 18.39
N ALA A 17 17.18 10.03 17.23
CA ALA A 17 17.85 11.25 16.80
C ALA A 17 17.08 11.88 15.63
N ARG A 18 16.71 13.15 15.76
CA ARG A 18 16.04 13.95 14.73
C ARG A 18 17.06 14.65 13.82
N ALA A 19 16.60 15.14 12.68
CA ALA A 19 17.45 15.80 11.68
C ALA A 19 18.12 17.11 12.19
N ASP A 20 17.51 17.75 13.19
CA ASP A 20 18.06 18.93 13.90
C ASP A 20 19.13 18.59 14.94
N GLY A 21 19.44 17.29 15.12
CA GLY A 21 20.42 16.79 16.08
C GLY A 21 19.86 16.53 17.48
N GLU A 22 18.58 16.79 17.74
CA GLU A 22 17.94 16.50 19.02
C GLU A 22 17.89 14.97 19.24
N GLN A 23 18.30 14.52 20.43
CA GLN A 23 18.25 13.11 20.82
C GLN A 23 17.32 12.90 22.02
N SER A 24 16.50 11.86 21.95
CA SER A 24 15.61 11.45 23.03
C SER A 24 15.76 9.95 23.30
N ALA A 25 15.78 9.57 24.58
CA ALA A 25 15.82 8.18 25.02
C ALA A 25 14.40 7.70 25.33
N HIS A 26 14.08 6.48 24.92
CA HIS A 26 12.77 5.87 25.03
C HIS A 26 12.90 4.43 25.52
N ARG A 27 11.82 3.93 26.14
CA ARG A 27 11.68 2.55 26.59
C ARG A 27 10.34 2.00 26.16
N ILE A 28 10.32 0.85 25.49
CA ILE A 28 9.09 0.15 25.11
C ILE A 28 9.02 -1.18 25.85
N GLU A 29 7.93 -1.42 26.59
CA GLU A 29 7.75 -2.66 27.34
C GLU A 29 7.49 -3.85 26.41
N ALA A 30 7.62 -5.07 26.94
CA ALA A 30 7.42 -6.29 26.16
C ALA A 30 6.00 -6.38 25.60
N ASN A 31 5.87 -6.76 24.33
CA ASN A 31 4.59 -6.88 23.60
C ASN A 31 3.78 -5.57 23.49
N GLU A 32 4.41 -4.41 23.65
CA GLU A 32 3.74 -3.11 23.50
C GLU A 32 4.03 -2.44 22.16
N THR A 33 3.17 -1.49 21.81
CA THR A 33 3.36 -0.56 20.71
C THR A 33 3.52 0.86 21.24
N MET A 34 4.34 1.65 20.55
CA MET A 34 4.63 3.05 20.88
C MET A 34 4.54 3.90 19.61
N PRO A 35 3.51 4.75 19.48
CA PRO A 35 3.50 5.80 18.48
C PRO A 35 4.44 6.93 18.89
N LEU A 36 5.23 7.43 17.95
CA LEU A 36 6.13 8.57 18.15
C LEU A 36 5.83 9.66 17.12
N GLY A 37 5.57 10.86 17.63
CA GLY A 37 5.41 12.05 16.81
C GLY A 37 6.74 12.47 16.15
N VAL A 38 6.76 12.53 14.82
CA VAL A 38 7.91 12.98 14.02
C VAL A 38 7.42 13.78 12.83
N THR A 39 8.13 14.86 12.48
CA THR A 39 7.87 15.74 11.32
C THR A 39 8.64 15.33 10.06
N GLY A 40 9.59 14.41 10.18
CA GLY A 40 10.45 13.95 9.10
C GLY A 40 11.15 12.65 9.46
N ASP A 41 12.12 12.26 8.63
CA ASP A 41 12.93 11.07 8.88
C ASP A 41 13.71 11.21 10.19
N VAL A 42 13.80 10.10 10.94
CA VAL A 42 14.56 10.02 12.18
C VAL A 42 15.54 8.85 12.14
N SER A 43 16.62 8.93 12.90
CA SER A 43 17.51 7.81 13.16
C SER A 43 17.16 7.17 14.49
N ILE A 44 16.95 5.85 14.50
CA ILE A 44 16.81 5.07 15.73
C ILE A 44 18.09 4.29 15.99
N GLY A 45 18.53 4.20 17.24
CA GLY A 45 19.63 3.34 17.63
C GLY A 45 19.41 2.63 18.96
N PHE A 46 19.86 1.39 19.05
CA PHE A 46 19.71 0.52 20.22
C PHE A 46 20.88 -0.46 20.33
N GLY A 47 21.06 -1.08 21.50
CA GLY A 47 22.20 -1.93 21.83
C GLY A 47 23.46 -1.15 22.25
N ASP A 48 24.42 -1.86 22.83
CA ASP A 48 25.67 -1.30 23.37
C ASP A 48 26.92 -1.92 22.71
N GLY A 49 28.00 -1.14 22.60
CA GLY A 49 29.28 -1.60 22.03
C GLY A 49 29.14 -2.19 20.62
N ASP A 50 29.64 -3.41 20.42
CA ASP A 50 29.60 -4.15 19.15
C ASP A 50 28.19 -4.62 18.73
N SER A 51 27.20 -4.50 19.63
CA SER A 51 25.79 -4.81 19.35
C SER A 51 24.98 -3.59 18.93
N ARG A 52 25.59 -2.39 18.89
CA ARG A 52 24.90 -1.15 18.53
C ARG A 52 24.41 -1.21 17.08
N ARG A 53 23.11 -0.95 16.91
CA ARG A 53 22.46 -0.83 15.60
C ARG A 53 21.89 0.56 15.42
N GLN A 54 21.77 0.97 14.16
CA GLN A 54 21.14 2.23 13.78
C GLN A 54 20.37 2.07 12.48
N TYR A 55 19.14 2.59 12.44
CA TYR A 55 18.26 2.56 11.26
C TYR A 55 17.69 3.94 11.00
N ARG A 56 17.39 4.24 9.75
CA ARG A 56 16.62 5.42 9.35
C ARG A 56 15.15 5.04 9.21
N LEU A 57 14.27 5.75 9.90
CA LEU A 57 12.84 5.53 9.90
C LEU A 57 12.15 6.73 9.26
N SER A 58 11.24 6.44 8.33
CA SER A 58 10.41 7.46 7.69
C SER A 58 9.03 7.57 8.35
N PRO A 59 8.42 8.78 8.36
CA PRO A 59 7.07 9.00 8.84
C PRO A 59 6.01 8.09 8.21
N TYR A 60 4.90 7.95 8.92
CA TYR A 60 3.70 7.20 8.56
C TYR A 60 3.94 5.71 8.33
N ARG A 61 4.97 5.14 8.96
CA ARG A 61 5.34 3.73 8.88
C ARG A 61 5.31 3.06 10.25
N ALA A 62 5.18 1.74 10.21
CA ALA A 62 5.23 0.88 11.37
C ALA A 62 6.42 -0.06 11.29
N TYR A 63 7.10 -0.25 12.42
CA TYR A 63 8.27 -1.11 12.54
C TYR A 63 8.13 -1.99 13.78
N PHE A 64 8.80 -3.13 13.79
CA PHE A 64 8.84 -4.00 14.96
C PHE A 64 10.25 -4.50 15.28
N PHE A 65 10.54 -4.57 16.57
CA PHE A 65 11.73 -5.23 17.10
C PHE A 65 11.46 -6.73 17.21
N ALA A 66 12.38 -7.54 16.71
CA ALA A 66 12.34 -8.98 16.85
C ALA A 66 13.74 -9.58 17.01
N ASP A 67 13.79 -10.79 17.53
CA ASP A 67 15.00 -11.62 17.53
C ASP A 67 15.11 -12.34 16.17
N ALA A 68 16.12 -11.97 15.39
CA ALA A 68 16.46 -12.59 14.11
C ALA A 68 17.74 -13.41 14.26
N GLY A 69 17.59 -14.68 14.69
CA GLY A 69 18.71 -15.62 14.78
C GLY A 69 19.67 -15.38 15.95
N GLY A 70 19.15 -14.98 17.11
CA GLY A 70 19.91 -14.66 18.33
C GLY A 70 20.42 -13.22 18.38
N ARG A 71 19.94 -12.34 17.48
CA ARG A 71 20.33 -10.92 17.42
C ARG A 71 19.09 -10.05 17.30
N LEU A 72 19.07 -8.99 18.09
CA LEU A 72 18.02 -7.97 18.02
C LEU A 72 18.13 -7.18 16.72
N ASP A 73 17.02 -7.11 15.98
CA ASP A 73 16.90 -6.38 14.72
C ASP A 73 15.58 -5.57 14.68
N LEU A 74 15.49 -4.61 13.76
CA LEU A 74 14.33 -3.77 13.53
C LEU A 74 13.84 -3.95 12.09
N HIS A 75 12.59 -4.35 11.95
CA HIS A 75 11.97 -4.63 10.66
C HIS A 75 10.83 -3.67 10.38
N GLU A 76 10.73 -3.20 9.14
CA GLU A 76 9.57 -2.47 8.66
C GLU A 76 8.41 -3.43 8.36
N ILE A 77 7.20 -3.03 8.74
CA ILE A 77 5.97 -3.70 8.29
C ILE A 77 5.63 -3.15 6.92
N GLY A 78 5.63 -4.00 5.89
CA GLY A 78 5.40 -3.60 4.51
C GLY A 78 3.98 -3.07 4.30
N ILE A 79 3.84 -1.75 4.17
CA ILE A 79 2.58 -1.06 3.88
C ILE A 79 2.78 -0.22 2.62
N GLY A 80 2.68 -0.87 1.46
CA GLY A 80 2.71 -0.23 0.14
C GLY A 80 3.86 0.78 -0.08
N THR A 81 3.68 1.64 -1.07
CA THR A 81 4.61 2.76 -1.34
C THR A 81 4.40 3.83 -0.27
N PRO A 82 5.45 4.39 0.34
CA PRO A 82 5.28 5.43 1.36
C PRO A 82 4.58 6.66 0.76
N PRO A 83 3.73 7.36 1.53
CA PRO A 83 3.29 8.68 1.13
C PRO A 83 4.51 9.58 0.95
N SER A 84 4.47 10.47 -0.05
CA SER A 84 5.52 11.47 -0.23
C SER A 84 5.78 12.19 1.11
N PRO A 85 7.05 12.55 1.42
CA PRO A 85 7.35 13.33 2.61
C PRO A 85 6.39 14.51 2.72
N PRO A 86 5.90 14.82 3.93
CA PRO A 86 4.91 15.88 4.11
C PRO A 86 5.43 17.17 3.45
N GLN A 87 4.69 17.66 2.45
CA GLN A 87 5.08 18.85 1.69
C GLN A 87 5.01 20.13 2.53
N ASP A 88 4.28 20.10 3.65
CA ASP A 88 4.08 21.20 4.58
C ASP A 88 4.53 20.82 6.00
N ALA A 89 5.78 21.12 6.33
CA ALA A 89 6.34 20.92 7.67
C ALA A 89 5.59 21.69 8.77
N ALA A 90 4.93 22.81 8.43
CA ALA A 90 4.16 23.59 9.40
C ALA A 90 2.81 22.93 9.73
N LEU A 91 2.18 22.24 8.77
CA LEU A 91 1.02 21.39 9.05
C LEU A 91 1.38 20.23 9.98
N GLU A 92 2.50 19.56 9.73
CA GLU A 92 2.96 18.45 10.57
C GLU A 92 3.29 18.89 12.00
N GLN A 93 3.96 20.04 12.14
CA GLN A 93 4.24 20.58 13.46
C GLN A 93 2.95 20.94 14.20
N ARG A 94 1.97 21.55 13.51
CA ARG A 94 0.63 21.82 14.09
C ARG A 94 -0.08 20.54 14.53
N ARG A 95 0.00 19.46 13.75
CA ARG A 95 -0.57 18.15 14.11
C ARG A 95 0.10 17.54 15.34
N LEU A 96 1.40 17.74 15.51
CA LEU A 96 2.12 17.30 16.70
C LEU A 96 1.75 18.14 17.93
N ASP A 97 1.59 19.45 17.77
CA ASP A 97 1.31 20.36 18.88
C ASP A 97 -0.17 20.37 19.29
N ALA A 98 -1.08 19.93 18.41
CA ALA A 98 -2.51 19.92 18.68
C ALA A 98 -2.85 19.10 19.95
N PRO A 99 -3.71 19.61 20.86
CA PRO A 99 -4.03 18.96 22.11
C PRO A 99 -4.80 17.64 21.90
N VAL A 100 -4.85 16.79 22.93
CA VAL A 100 -5.66 15.56 22.92
C VAL A 100 -7.12 15.88 22.58
N PHE A 101 -7.73 15.12 21.67
CA PHE A 101 -9.14 15.30 21.31
C PHE A 101 -10.04 14.50 22.27
N GLU A 102 -11.06 15.14 22.85
CA GLU A 102 -12.03 14.48 23.72
C GLU A 102 -13.34 14.20 22.95
N ILE A 103 -13.68 12.93 22.79
CA ILE A 103 -14.96 12.48 22.25
C ILE A 103 -15.97 12.44 23.40
N PRO A 104 -17.05 13.24 23.37
CA PRO A 104 -18.07 13.22 24.41
C PRO A 104 -18.90 11.95 24.29
N VAL A 105 -19.09 11.25 25.41
CA VAL A 105 -19.77 9.97 25.53
C VAL A 105 -20.98 10.07 26.45
N LYS A 106 -22.12 9.53 26.01
CA LYS A 106 -23.28 9.22 26.83
C LYS A 106 -23.18 7.76 27.26
N ILE A 107 -23.17 7.50 28.56
CA ILE A 107 -23.16 6.13 29.10
C ILE A 107 -24.60 5.77 29.48
N LEU A 108 -25.08 4.62 29.04
CA LEU A 108 -26.39 4.13 29.42
C LEU A 108 -26.35 2.72 29.99
N VAL A 109 -27.30 2.41 30.85
CA VAL A 109 -27.60 1.05 31.32
C VAL A 109 -29.06 0.73 31.02
N ASP A 110 -29.36 -0.55 30.82
CA ASP A 110 -30.73 -1.01 30.67
C ASP A 110 -31.49 -1.00 32.01
N ASP A 111 -32.80 -1.18 31.94
CA ASP A 111 -33.69 -1.19 33.09
C ASP A 111 -33.52 -2.44 33.98
N GLU A 112 -32.92 -3.50 33.46
CA GLU A 112 -32.50 -4.70 34.23
C GLU A 112 -31.34 -4.36 35.20
N ASN A 113 -30.64 -3.24 34.99
CA ASN A 113 -29.65 -2.78 35.93
C ASN A 113 -30.29 -2.16 37.18
N VAL A 114 -30.59 -3.00 38.18
CA VAL A 114 -31.17 -2.56 39.46
C VAL A 114 -30.21 -1.82 40.42
N GLU A 115 -28.95 -1.57 40.03
CA GLU A 115 -28.00 -0.89 40.92
C GLU A 115 -28.32 0.61 41.06
N PRO A 116 -28.01 1.24 42.22
CA PRO A 116 -28.16 2.68 42.39
C PRO A 116 -27.32 3.48 41.39
N ASP A 117 -27.85 4.63 40.96
CA ASP A 117 -27.24 5.46 39.92
C ASP A 117 -25.80 5.87 40.22
N GLU A 118 -25.52 6.33 41.43
CA GLU A 118 -24.17 6.70 41.86
C GLU A 118 -23.14 5.57 41.69
N LYS A 119 -23.57 4.32 41.93
CA LYS A 119 -22.70 3.15 41.92
C LYS A 119 -22.31 2.76 40.49
N TRP A 120 -23.30 2.55 39.63
CA TRP A 120 -23.02 2.09 38.27
C TRP A 120 -22.37 3.20 37.43
N GLN A 121 -22.73 4.48 37.66
CA GLN A 121 -22.11 5.61 36.97
C GLN A 121 -20.62 5.72 37.30
N ALA A 122 -20.26 5.66 38.58
CA ALA A 122 -18.87 5.73 39.01
C ALA A 122 -18.04 4.57 38.44
N GLU A 123 -18.59 3.35 38.43
CA GLU A 123 -17.92 2.18 37.90
C GLU A 123 -17.70 2.25 36.38
N LEU A 124 -18.75 2.54 35.61
CA LEU A 124 -18.66 2.59 34.15
C LEU A 124 -17.85 3.80 33.68
N ALA A 125 -17.88 4.92 34.41
CA ALA A 125 -16.98 6.04 34.17
C ALA A 125 -15.51 5.65 34.41
N GLY A 126 -15.22 4.89 35.47
CA GLY A 126 -13.89 4.33 35.74
C GLY A 126 -13.43 3.40 34.62
N ARG A 127 -14.29 2.49 34.17
CA ARG A 127 -13.99 1.59 33.06
C ARG A 127 -13.74 2.33 31.74
N LEU A 128 -14.57 3.33 31.43
CA LEU A 128 -14.38 4.16 30.25
C LEU A 128 -13.07 4.94 30.34
N LYS A 129 -12.70 5.42 31.53
CA LYS A 129 -11.42 6.08 31.75
C LYS A 129 -10.25 5.12 31.45
N ASP A 130 -10.28 3.90 32.00
CA ASP A 130 -9.22 2.91 31.76
C ASP A 130 -9.09 2.55 30.27
N ALA A 131 -10.22 2.37 29.58
CA ALA A 131 -10.22 2.19 28.13
C ALA A 131 -9.68 3.43 27.41
N SER A 132 -10.12 4.63 27.79
CA SER A 132 -9.68 5.91 27.21
C SER A 132 -8.18 6.16 27.38
N ASP A 133 -7.57 5.71 28.47
CA ASP A 133 -6.12 5.81 28.69
C ASP A 133 -5.33 4.91 27.71
N VAL A 134 -5.96 3.88 27.14
CA VAL A 134 -5.37 3.11 26.03
C VAL A 134 -5.35 3.97 24.76
N PHE A 135 -6.46 4.61 24.39
CA PHE A 135 -6.53 5.44 23.19
C PHE A 135 -5.68 6.70 23.26
N GLU A 136 -5.56 7.33 24.43
CA GLU A 136 -4.66 8.48 24.59
C GLU A 136 -3.23 8.11 24.22
N ARG A 137 -2.76 6.95 24.70
CA ARG A 137 -1.40 6.44 24.42
C ARG A 137 -1.19 6.07 22.96
N HIS A 138 -2.22 5.58 22.27
CA HIS A 138 -2.09 5.06 20.89
C HIS A 138 -2.41 6.09 19.81
N CYS A 139 -3.30 7.04 20.05
CA CYS A 139 -3.77 7.98 19.03
C CYS A 139 -4.09 9.39 19.55
N ARG A 140 -3.80 9.70 20.83
CA ARG A 140 -4.06 11.01 21.45
C ARG A 140 -5.52 11.44 21.39
N VAL A 141 -6.42 10.47 21.51
CA VAL A 141 -7.87 10.68 21.62
C VAL A 141 -8.34 10.13 22.97
N LYS A 142 -9.29 10.82 23.60
CA LYS A 142 -9.95 10.41 24.83
C LYS A 142 -11.44 10.26 24.64
N PHE A 143 -12.06 9.43 25.47
CA PHE A 143 -13.50 9.30 25.60
C PHE A 143 -13.93 9.86 26.94
N LYS A 144 -14.83 10.84 26.93
CA LYS A 144 -15.22 11.58 28.13
C LYS A 144 -16.70 11.42 28.41
N PRO A 145 -17.10 10.86 29.56
CA PRO A 145 -18.51 10.81 29.94
C PRO A 145 -19.02 12.23 30.16
N VAL A 146 -20.12 12.58 29.47
CA VAL A 146 -20.79 13.89 29.60
C VAL A 146 -22.22 13.79 30.11
N THR A 147 -22.83 12.61 30.02
CA THR A 147 -24.18 12.34 30.52
C THR A 147 -24.40 10.85 30.74
N PHE A 148 -25.32 10.53 31.64
CA PHE A 148 -25.67 9.18 32.08
C PHE A 148 -27.19 9.00 32.04
N GLU A 149 -27.67 7.93 31.42
CA GLU A 149 -29.11 7.68 31.27
C GLU A 149 -29.44 6.19 31.45
N ARG A 150 -30.71 5.89 31.71
CA ARG A 150 -31.25 4.53 31.60
C ARG A 150 -32.11 4.44 30.34
N TRP A 151 -32.14 3.29 29.70
CA TRP A 151 -33.09 3.03 28.62
C TRP A 151 -34.00 1.86 28.98
N ASP A 152 -35.25 1.95 28.53
CA ASP A 152 -36.27 0.90 28.64
C ASP A 152 -36.02 -0.11 27.53
N SER A 153 -35.58 -1.31 27.90
CA SER A 153 -35.09 -2.32 26.98
C SER A 153 -36.16 -3.38 26.68
N ASN A 154 -36.04 -4.09 25.55
CA ASN A 154 -36.97 -5.18 25.23
C ASN A 154 -36.38 -6.55 25.58
N ASP A 155 -36.77 -7.07 26.75
CA ASP A 155 -36.37 -8.38 27.29
C ASP A 155 -36.74 -9.60 26.43
N SER A 156 -37.63 -9.44 25.44
CA SER A 156 -38.00 -10.54 24.54
C SER A 156 -36.99 -10.80 23.41
N LEU A 157 -36.01 -9.90 23.23
CA LEU A 157 -34.98 -10.03 22.20
C LEU A 157 -33.86 -10.95 22.67
N THR A 158 -33.58 -12.00 21.89
CA THR A 158 -32.55 -12.99 22.22
C THR A 158 -31.26 -12.81 21.43
N GLU A 159 -31.36 -12.25 20.21
CA GLU A 159 -30.23 -12.04 19.30
C GLU A 159 -29.56 -10.68 19.56
N PHE A 160 -28.23 -10.68 19.72
CA PHE A 160 -27.48 -9.46 20.00
C PHE A 160 -27.69 -8.35 18.95
N ALA A 161 -27.80 -8.74 17.68
CA ALA A 161 -28.01 -7.78 16.59
C ALA A 161 -29.35 -7.03 16.71
N ASP A 162 -30.38 -7.71 17.22
CA ASP A 162 -31.70 -7.12 17.44
C ASP A 162 -31.69 -6.19 18.65
N THR A 163 -31.01 -6.57 19.74
CA THR A 163 -30.81 -5.70 20.91
C THR A 163 -30.03 -4.43 20.54
N LEU A 164 -28.99 -4.53 19.71
CA LEU A 164 -28.25 -3.35 19.23
C LEU A 164 -29.15 -2.45 18.37
N LEU A 165 -29.98 -3.02 17.49
CA LEU A 165 -30.91 -2.24 16.66
C LEU A 165 -32.01 -1.57 17.51
N GLU A 166 -32.47 -2.23 18.56
CA GLU A 166 -33.41 -1.68 19.54
C GLU A 166 -32.78 -0.47 20.26
N PHE A 167 -31.59 -0.64 20.83
CA PHE A 167 -30.83 0.44 21.47
C PHE A 167 -30.64 1.66 20.53
N GLU A 168 -30.31 1.43 19.26
CA GLU A 168 -30.16 2.49 18.25
C GLU A 168 -31.47 3.29 18.01
N ARG A 169 -32.62 2.64 18.12
CA ARG A 169 -33.94 3.27 17.93
C ARG A 169 -34.43 3.98 19.18
N SER A 170 -34.13 3.40 20.35
CA SER A 170 -34.61 3.87 21.65
C SER A 170 -33.78 5.06 22.17
N VAL A 171 -32.50 5.12 21.82
CA VAL A 171 -31.55 6.09 22.42
C VAL A 171 -31.15 7.20 21.44
N ARG A 172 -31.18 8.44 21.94
CA ARG A 172 -30.59 9.60 21.26
C ARG A 172 -29.20 9.92 21.84
N PRO A 173 -28.12 9.91 21.04
CA PRO A 173 -26.77 10.15 21.54
C PRO A 173 -26.55 11.56 22.08
N GLN A 174 -27.26 12.57 21.57
CA GLN A 174 -27.06 13.97 21.95
C GLN A 174 -27.27 14.19 23.46
N PRO A 175 -26.50 15.09 24.10
CA PRO A 175 -25.49 15.99 23.51
C PRO A 175 -24.14 15.34 23.19
N ALA A 176 -23.96 14.04 23.49
CA ALA A 176 -22.74 13.31 23.19
C ALA A 176 -22.60 12.97 21.70
N GLN A 177 -21.37 12.61 21.30
CA GLN A 177 -21.05 12.11 19.96
C GLN A 177 -21.25 10.59 19.86
N LEU A 178 -21.10 9.88 20.97
CA LEU A 178 -21.17 8.44 21.08
C LEU A 178 -22.05 8.05 22.27
N ALA A 179 -23.00 7.16 22.05
CA ALA A 179 -23.74 6.47 23.10
C ALA A 179 -23.16 5.07 23.31
N ILE A 180 -22.84 4.72 24.56
CA ILE A 180 -22.41 3.38 24.95
C ILE A 180 -23.44 2.80 25.91
N GLY A 181 -24.16 1.78 25.47
CA GLY A 181 -25.12 1.03 26.28
C GLY A 181 -24.46 -0.18 26.93
N PHE A 182 -24.76 -0.43 28.21
CA PHE A 182 -24.33 -1.60 28.95
C PHE A 182 -25.56 -2.40 29.37
N THR A 183 -25.80 -3.53 28.69
CA THR A 183 -27.00 -4.36 28.88
C THR A 183 -26.74 -5.61 29.69
N ARG A 184 -27.63 -5.94 30.63
CA ARG A 184 -27.63 -7.18 31.41
C ARG A 184 -28.50 -8.29 30.80
N GLN A 185 -29.19 -8.03 29.70
CA GLN A 185 -30.02 -9.02 29.02
C GLN A 185 -29.27 -10.34 28.74
N HIS A 186 -29.96 -11.46 28.97
CA HIS A 186 -29.43 -12.80 28.79
C HIS A 186 -29.52 -13.27 27.33
N GLU A 187 -28.60 -14.15 26.93
CA GLU A 187 -28.64 -14.85 25.64
C GLU A 187 -29.01 -16.33 25.86
N GLN A 188 -29.85 -16.89 24.98
CA GLN A 188 -30.27 -18.31 25.03
C GLN A 188 -29.50 -19.22 24.06
N ASN A 189 -28.57 -18.69 23.26
CA ASN A 189 -27.88 -19.47 22.22
C ASN A 189 -26.70 -20.31 22.75
N GLU A 190 -26.50 -21.50 22.15
CA GLU A 190 -25.43 -22.47 22.50
C GLU A 190 -24.03 -22.13 21.90
N GLY A 191 -23.82 -20.90 21.44
CA GLY A 191 -22.58 -20.44 20.78
C GLY A 191 -21.57 -19.73 21.70
N THR A 192 -20.45 -19.26 21.12
CA THR A 192 -19.56 -18.32 21.84
C THR A 192 -20.28 -16.96 21.91
N PRO A 193 -20.57 -16.44 23.10
CA PRO A 193 -21.45 -15.27 23.26
C PRO A 193 -20.77 -14.01 22.72
N ARG A 194 -21.54 -13.19 22.01
CA ARG A 194 -21.08 -11.88 21.53
C ARG A 194 -21.21 -10.85 22.65
N LEU A 195 -20.07 -10.34 23.13
CA LEU A 195 -20.00 -9.46 24.30
C LEU A 195 -20.13 -7.97 23.97
N GLY A 196 -19.97 -7.60 22.70
CA GLY A 196 -20.00 -6.20 22.26
C GLY A 196 -20.33 -6.06 20.78
N GLY A 197 -20.69 -4.85 20.37
CA GLY A 197 -20.83 -4.54 18.96
C GLY A 197 -21.05 -3.07 18.65
N THR A 198 -20.55 -2.68 17.49
CA THR A 198 -20.84 -1.43 16.78
C THR A 198 -21.02 -1.68 15.29
N ARG A 199 -21.55 -0.71 14.54
CA ARG A 199 -21.66 -0.78 13.06
C ARG A 199 -20.44 -0.23 12.32
N GLY A 200 -19.36 0.03 13.04
CA GLY A 200 -18.08 0.45 12.48
C GLY A 200 -17.74 1.91 12.78
N PRO A 201 -16.86 2.52 11.98
CA PRO A 201 -16.14 3.71 12.40
C PRO A 201 -17.04 4.95 12.45
N PHE A 202 -16.92 5.72 13.53
CA PHE A 202 -17.76 6.88 13.83
C PHE A 202 -19.27 6.60 13.93
N HIS A 203 -19.70 5.34 13.97
CA HIS A 203 -21.10 5.02 14.22
C HIS A 203 -21.44 5.39 15.67
N PRO A 204 -22.49 6.19 15.94
CA PRO A 204 -22.65 6.83 17.25
C PRO A 204 -23.20 5.90 18.35
N TYR A 205 -23.15 4.59 18.16
CA TYR A 205 -23.67 3.59 19.08
C TYR A 205 -22.67 2.43 19.26
N ILE A 206 -22.44 2.08 20.52
CA ILE A 206 -21.80 0.84 20.96
C ILE A 206 -22.74 0.20 21.98
N LEU A 207 -22.96 -1.10 21.88
CA LEU A 207 -23.65 -1.89 22.91
C LEU A 207 -22.69 -2.93 23.47
N LEU A 208 -22.67 -3.07 24.79
CA LEU A 208 -21.84 -4.02 25.53
C LEU A 208 -22.70 -4.85 26.46
N ARG A 209 -22.40 -6.14 26.58
CA ARG A 209 -23.02 -7.02 27.58
C ARG A 209 -22.31 -6.91 28.92
N GLU A 210 -23.08 -6.58 29.94
CA GLU A 210 -22.65 -6.37 31.33
C GLU A 210 -22.92 -7.63 32.19
N TRP A 211 -22.41 -8.79 31.74
CA TRP A 211 -22.61 -10.09 32.41
C TRP A 211 -21.69 -10.32 33.60
N ARG A 212 -21.89 -9.49 34.62
CA ARG A 212 -21.13 -9.58 35.88
C ARG A 212 -21.26 -10.95 36.53
N GLY A 213 -20.16 -11.42 37.11
CA GLY A 213 -20.06 -12.75 37.73
C GLY A 213 -19.82 -13.90 36.75
N ARG A 214 -20.01 -13.69 35.44
CA ARG A 214 -19.64 -14.63 34.38
C ARG A 214 -18.36 -14.23 33.65
N VAL A 215 -18.10 -12.93 33.51
CA VAL A 215 -16.92 -12.35 32.84
C VAL A 215 -16.15 -11.47 33.83
N ALA A 216 -14.82 -11.52 33.80
CA ALA A 216 -13.98 -10.74 34.70
C ALA A 216 -13.95 -9.25 34.30
N GLY A 217 -13.80 -8.35 35.28
CA GLY A 217 -13.75 -6.89 35.04
C GLY A 217 -12.72 -6.47 33.98
N PRO A 218 -11.45 -6.93 34.04
CA PRO A 218 -10.45 -6.63 33.02
C PRO A 218 -10.84 -7.09 31.61
N GLU A 219 -11.57 -8.20 31.48
CA GLU A 219 -12.06 -8.69 30.18
C GLU A 219 -13.19 -7.80 29.64
N LEU A 220 -14.10 -7.33 30.51
CA LEU A 220 -15.11 -6.34 30.10
C LEU A 220 -14.46 -5.02 29.66
N THR A 221 -13.39 -4.59 30.31
CA THR A 221 -12.59 -3.42 29.87
C THR A 221 -11.96 -3.67 28.50
N GLU A 222 -11.40 -4.87 28.27
CA GLU A 222 -10.84 -5.24 26.97
C GLU A 222 -11.89 -5.25 25.86
N VAL A 223 -13.08 -5.78 26.10
CA VAL A 223 -14.20 -5.74 25.15
C VAL A 223 -14.58 -4.29 24.83
N LEU A 224 -14.65 -3.42 25.84
CA LEU A 224 -14.89 -1.99 25.60
C LEU A 224 -13.77 -1.36 24.73
N VAL A 225 -12.50 -1.69 24.98
CA VAL A 225 -11.39 -1.22 24.13
C VAL A 225 -11.52 -1.73 22.70
N HIS A 226 -11.94 -2.98 22.51
CA HIS A 226 -12.16 -3.57 21.18
C HIS A 226 -13.26 -2.84 20.39
N GLU A 227 -14.43 -2.62 21.01
CA GLU A 227 -15.53 -1.92 20.33
C GLU A 227 -15.22 -0.45 20.06
N LEU A 228 -14.54 0.23 21.00
CA LEU A 228 -14.01 1.57 20.75
C LEU A 228 -12.94 1.57 19.64
N GLY A 229 -12.21 0.47 19.49
CA GLY A 229 -11.25 0.25 18.41
C GLY A 229 -11.94 0.27 17.06
N HIS A 230 -13.02 -0.52 16.90
CA HIS A 230 -13.86 -0.49 15.69
C HIS A 230 -14.46 0.89 15.44
N TYR A 231 -14.95 1.57 16.49
CA TYR A 231 -15.42 2.97 16.38
C TYR A 231 -14.33 3.91 15.85
N MET A 232 -13.07 3.69 16.23
CA MET A 232 -11.90 4.46 15.79
C MET A 232 -11.28 3.97 14.47
N GLY A 233 -11.88 3.00 13.78
CA GLY A 233 -11.38 2.53 12.47
C GLY A 233 -10.43 1.33 12.52
N CYS A 234 -10.34 0.62 13.65
CA CYS A 234 -9.54 -0.61 13.73
C CYS A 234 -10.23 -1.80 13.04
N LEU A 235 -9.43 -2.64 12.39
CA LEU A 235 -9.83 -3.96 11.89
C LEU A 235 -9.36 -5.05 12.83
N HIS A 236 -9.87 -6.27 12.66
CA HIS A 236 -9.32 -7.40 13.42
C HIS A 236 -7.85 -7.62 13.10
N SER A 237 -7.14 -8.19 14.08
CA SER A 237 -5.72 -8.44 14.02
C SER A 237 -5.41 -9.91 14.28
N PRO A 238 -4.49 -10.52 13.50
CA PRO A 238 -3.98 -11.85 13.79
C PRO A 238 -3.00 -11.84 14.99
N GLU A 239 -2.54 -10.66 15.43
CA GLU A 239 -1.64 -10.55 16.58
C GLU A 239 -2.38 -10.89 17.87
N SER A 240 -1.95 -11.99 18.51
CA SER A 240 -2.59 -12.47 19.73
C SER A 240 -2.51 -11.51 20.93
N THR A 241 -1.66 -10.49 20.84
CA THR A 241 -1.46 -9.44 21.85
C THR A 241 -2.31 -8.20 21.59
N SER A 242 -2.97 -8.11 20.43
CA SER A 242 -3.85 -6.99 20.09
C SER A 242 -5.21 -7.13 20.78
N ALA A 243 -5.76 -6.01 21.23
CA ALA A 243 -7.15 -5.88 21.64
C ALA A 243 -8.11 -6.20 20.47
N MET A 244 -7.65 -6.07 19.22
CA MET A 244 -8.43 -6.35 18.02
C MET A 244 -8.37 -7.82 17.56
N ARG A 245 -7.90 -8.75 18.41
CA ARG A 245 -8.00 -10.18 18.06
C ARG A 245 -9.47 -10.63 18.03
N PRO A 246 -9.86 -11.57 17.15
CA PRO A 246 -11.28 -11.96 17.00
C PRO A 246 -11.90 -12.62 18.24
N LYS A 247 -11.09 -13.35 19.02
CA LYS A 247 -11.55 -14.06 20.21
C LYS A 247 -11.10 -13.34 21.47
N LEU A 248 -12.06 -12.70 22.13
CA LEU A 248 -11.91 -12.10 23.46
C LEU A 248 -12.43 -13.03 24.56
N ASN A 249 -12.33 -12.59 25.82
CA ASN A 249 -12.73 -13.37 26.98
C ASN A 249 -11.99 -14.73 27.04
N ASP A 250 -10.70 -14.67 26.70
CA ASP A 250 -9.76 -15.80 26.64
C ASP A 250 -8.84 -15.85 27.88
N GLY A 251 -9.13 -15.08 28.92
CA GLY A 251 -8.37 -14.99 30.15
C GLY A 251 -7.13 -14.09 30.09
N LYS A 252 -6.77 -13.55 28.91
CA LYS A 252 -5.55 -12.75 28.77
C LYS A 252 -5.59 -11.45 29.54
N ALA A 253 -6.71 -10.72 29.50
CA ALA A 253 -6.87 -9.44 30.20
C ALA A 253 -6.69 -9.55 31.73
N VAL A 254 -6.80 -10.75 32.28
CA VAL A 254 -6.60 -11.01 33.72
C VAL A 254 -5.12 -11.20 34.08
N LEU A 255 -4.27 -11.54 33.10
CA LEU A 255 -2.85 -11.77 33.32
C LEU A 255 -2.12 -10.44 33.56
N ARG A 256 -1.35 -10.35 34.65
CA ARG A 256 -0.53 -9.16 34.94
C ARG A 256 0.51 -8.83 33.86
N SER A 257 0.93 -9.85 33.10
CA SER A 257 1.90 -9.71 32.00
C SER A 257 1.27 -9.20 30.70
N PHE A 258 -0.06 -9.13 30.64
CA PHE A 258 -0.78 -8.70 29.45
C PHE A 258 -1.32 -7.30 29.68
N ARG A 259 -0.98 -6.39 28.79
CA ARG A 259 -1.50 -5.03 28.80
C ARG A 259 -2.35 -4.84 27.57
N VAL A 260 -3.61 -4.44 27.78
CA VAL A 260 -4.53 -4.15 26.68
C VAL A 260 -3.98 -2.99 25.84
N GLY A 261 -3.89 -3.20 24.53
CA GLY A 261 -3.31 -2.28 23.56
C GLY A 261 -3.57 -2.76 22.13
N PHE A 262 -3.02 -2.04 21.15
CA PHE A 262 -3.27 -2.32 19.73
C PHE A 262 -1.99 -2.76 19.02
N ASP A 263 -2.14 -3.60 18.00
CA ASP A 263 -1.05 -3.92 17.08
C ASP A 263 -0.57 -2.67 16.32
N PRO A 264 0.64 -2.71 15.73
CA PRO A 264 1.23 -1.56 15.09
C PRO A 264 0.43 -0.97 13.93
N LEU A 265 -0.33 -1.78 13.17
CA LEU A 265 -1.08 -1.31 12.01
C LEU A 265 -2.36 -0.60 12.43
N ASN A 266 -3.11 -1.18 13.37
CA ASN A 266 -4.26 -0.50 13.96
C ASN A 266 -3.87 0.77 14.71
N THR A 267 -2.72 0.76 15.41
CA THR A 267 -2.15 1.96 16.03
C THR A 267 -1.87 3.05 15.00
N LEU A 268 -1.24 2.70 13.87
CA LEU A 268 -0.95 3.63 12.79
C LEU A 268 -2.22 4.19 12.13
N ALA A 269 -3.24 3.35 11.93
CA ALA A 269 -4.53 3.77 11.36
C ALA A 269 -5.26 4.74 12.30
N MET A 270 -5.43 4.37 13.57
CA MET A 270 -6.09 5.22 14.56
C MET A 270 -5.33 6.52 14.80
N TYR A 271 -3.99 6.50 14.82
CA TYR A 271 -3.22 7.73 15.03
C TYR A 271 -3.47 8.75 13.92
N GLN A 272 -3.56 8.32 12.66
CA GLN A 272 -3.90 9.21 11.55
C GLN A 272 -5.32 9.75 11.63
N ILE A 273 -6.29 8.92 12.04
CA ILE A 273 -7.66 9.36 12.30
C ILE A 273 -7.68 10.36 13.47
N GLY A 274 -6.90 10.09 14.53
CA GLY A 274 -6.73 10.96 15.69
C GLY A 274 -6.06 12.29 15.36
N GLU A 275 -5.12 12.33 14.42
CA GLU A 275 -4.56 13.58 13.89
C GLU A 275 -5.62 14.44 13.23
N GLU A 276 -6.43 13.85 12.34
CA GLU A 276 -7.53 14.57 11.67
C GLU A 276 -8.60 15.02 12.66
N LEU A 277 -8.92 14.23 13.69
CA LEU A 277 -9.82 14.65 14.78
C LEU A 277 -9.31 15.88 15.52
N ARG A 278 -8.01 15.91 15.83
CA ARG A 278 -7.40 17.02 16.55
C ARG A 278 -7.29 18.31 15.73
N THR A 279 -7.28 18.22 14.41
CA THR A 279 -7.13 19.40 13.52
C THR A 279 -8.42 19.81 12.82
N GLU A 280 -9.14 18.87 12.22
CA GLU A 280 -10.30 19.12 11.34
C GLU A 280 -11.64 18.66 11.95
N GLY A 281 -11.60 17.76 12.94
CA GLY A 281 -12.79 17.24 13.64
C GLY A 281 -13.80 16.51 12.74
N PRO A 282 -13.39 15.59 11.84
CA PRO A 282 -14.32 14.84 10.98
C PRO A 282 -15.28 13.99 11.82
N ARG A 283 -16.52 13.83 11.31
CA ARG A 283 -17.56 13.00 11.96
C ARG A 283 -17.80 11.66 11.28
N ARG A 284 -17.10 11.38 10.17
CA ARG A 284 -17.22 10.17 9.34
C ARG A 284 -15.89 9.94 8.62
N LEU A 285 -15.57 8.68 8.30
CA LEU A 285 -14.36 8.34 7.50
C LEU A 285 -14.32 9.06 6.14
N PHE A 286 -15.48 9.22 5.50
CA PHE A 286 -15.58 9.99 4.25
C PHE A 286 -15.13 11.45 4.39
N GLY A 287 -15.15 12.02 5.60
CA GLY A 287 -14.73 13.41 5.86
C GLY A 287 -13.22 13.59 6.02
N LEU A 288 -12.43 12.51 6.05
CA LEU A 288 -10.97 12.59 6.22
C LEU A 288 -10.28 13.24 5.00
N SER A 289 -9.12 13.87 5.21
CA SER A 289 -8.32 14.41 4.10
C SER A 289 -7.91 13.34 3.08
N GLN A 290 -7.65 13.75 1.84
CA GLN A 290 -7.24 12.84 0.77
C GLN A 290 -5.92 12.08 1.08
N PRO A 291 -4.86 12.72 1.63
CA PRO A 291 -3.67 12.01 2.09
C PRO A 291 -3.98 10.90 3.10
N THR A 292 -4.80 11.22 4.11
CA THR A 292 -5.16 10.25 5.16
C THR A 292 -5.98 9.10 4.59
N LYS A 293 -6.92 9.37 3.68
CA LYS A 293 -7.70 8.32 3.01
C LYS A 293 -6.82 7.38 2.18
N ARG A 294 -5.84 7.91 1.43
CA ARG A 294 -4.88 7.07 0.67
C ARG A 294 -4.17 6.10 1.59
N ARG A 295 -3.60 6.65 2.67
CA ARG A 295 -2.79 5.88 3.59
C ARG A 295 -3.62 4.83 4.35
N LEU A 296 -4.82 5.18 4.80
CA LEU A 296 -5.73 4.23 5.43
C LEU A 296 -6.14 3.10 4.47
N ARG A 297 -6.35 3.37 3.17
CA ARG A 297 -6.63 2.30 2.20
C ARG A 297 -5.48 1.30 2.07
N GLU A 298 -4.23 1.77 2.05
CA GLU A 298 -3.06 0.89 2.01
C GLU A 298 -2.99 0.03 3.27
N ILE A 299 -3.19 0.62 4.45
CA ILE A 299 -3.18 -0.10 5.73
C ILE A 299 -4.30 -1.13 5.77
N TYR A 300 -5.54 -0.74 5.46
CA TYR A 300 -6.70 -1.64 5.46
C TYR A 300 -6.54 -2.78 4.46
N ARG A 301 -5.94 -2.53 3.30
CA ARG A 301 -5.66 -3.58 2.33
C ARG A 301 -4.68 -4.62 2.89
N VAL A 302 -3.56 -4.18 3.49
CA VAL A 302 -2.58 -5.11 4.10
C VAL A 302 -3.20 -5.91 5.25
N MET A 303 -4.03 -5.26 6.09
CA MET A 303 -4.72 -5.96 7.18
C MET A 303 -5.78 -6.93 6.67
N GLY A 304 -6.52 -6.58 5.61
CA GLY A 304 -7.47 -7.48 4.94
C GLY A 304 -6.80 -8.69 4.30
N GLU A 305 -5.63 -8.51 3.68
CA GLU A 305 -4.82 -9.63 3.17
C GLU A 305 -4.35 -10.57 4.30
N ALA A 306 -4.08 -10.04 5.49
CA ALA A 306 -3.69 -10.83 6.66
C ALA A 306 -4.87 -11.56 7.33
N MET A 307 -6.11 -11.10 7.11
CA MET A 307 -7.33 -11.72 7.62
C MET A 307 -8.43 -11.80 6.53
N PRO A 308 -8.30 -12.68 5.52
CA PRO A 308 -9.20 -12.72 4.36
C PRO A 308 -10.67 -13.05 4.68
N GLU A 309 -10.92 -13.72 5.80
CA GLU A 309 -12.27 -14.09 6.27
C GLU A 309 -13.02 -12.90 6.92
N ASP A 310 -12.34 -11.77 7.15
CA ASP A 310 -12.92 -10.56 7.72
C ASP A 310 -13.21 -9.50 6.64
N ASP A 311 -14.49 -9.23 6.39
CA ASP A 311 -14.95 -8.27 5.40
C ASP A 311 -14.85 -6.79 5.84
N ALA A 312 -14.42 -6.52 7.07
CA ALA A 312 -14.33 -5.17 7.61
C ALA A 312 -13.37 -4.28 6.81
N ALA A 313 -12.28 -4.84 6.28
CA ALA A 313 -11.32 -4.12 5.45
C ALA A 313 -11.99 -3.50 4.22
N GLU A 314 -12.75 -4.31 3.47
CA GLU A 314 -13.45 -3.88 2.26
C GLU A 314 -14.51 -2.82 2.58
N ARG A 315 -15.27 -3.05 3.66
CA ARG A 315 -16.30 -2.12 4.14
C ARG A 315 -15.71 -0.77 4.54
N PHE A 316 -14.57 -0.76 5.25
CA PHE A 316 -13.93 0.48 5.70
C PHE A 316 -13.28 1.22 4.52
N ILE A 317 -12.70 0.49 3.56
CA ILE A 317 -12.23 1.06 2.30
C ILE A 317 -13.37 1.73 1.53
N ALA A 318 -14.55 1.09 1.46
CA ALA A 318 -15.73 1.69 0.85
C ALA A 318 -16.21 2.94 1.63
N ALA A 319 -16.18 2.90 2.96
CA ALA A 319 -16.59 4.02 3.83
C ALA A 319 -15.66 5.25 3.75
N LEU A 320 -14.38 5.07 3.42
CA LEU A 320 -13.47 6.19 3.09
C LEU A 320 -13.90 6.94 1.82
N GLY A 321 -14.68 6.28 0.96
CA GLY A 321 -15.15 6.82 -0.31
C GLY A 321 -14.06 6.88 -1.38
N PRO A 322 -14.31 7.61 -2.48
CA PRO A 322 -13.33 7.77 -3.53
C PRO A 322 -12.15 8.55 -2.98
N VAL A 323 -10.97 7.97 -3.16
CA VAL A 323 -9.74 8.72 -3.01
C VAL A 323 -9.50 9.42 -4.33
N ARG A 324 -9.53 10.75 -4.29
CA ARG A 324 -9.04 11.55 -5.39
C ARG A 324 -7.54 11.35 -5.37
N ASP A 325 -6.99 10.79 -6.44
CA ASP A 325 -5.56 10.89 -6.67
C ASP A 325 -5.22 12.37 -6.55
N GLU A 326 -4.39 12.71 -5.55
CA GLU A 326 -3.78 14.02 -5.61
C GLU A 326 -3.03 14.11 -6.93
N PRO A 327 -2.97 15.31 -7.53
CA PRO A 327 -1.98 15.54 -8.53
C PRO A 327 -0.61 15.44 -7.87
N SER A 328 -0.10 14.21 -7.77
CA SER A 328 1.32 13.96 -7.71
C SER A 328 1.98 14.81 -8.80
N SER A 329 3.25 15.17 -8.61
CA SER A 329 4.10 15.63 -9.71
C SER A 329 3.89 14.78 -10.97
N SER A 330 3.64 13.47 -10.79
CA SER A 330 3.29 12.51 -11.84
C SER A 330 1.94 12.73 -12.55
N SER A 331 0.94 13.41 -11.98
CA SER A 331 -0.36 13.68 -12.64
C SER A 331 -0.38 15.01 -13.42
N ALA A 332 0.37 16.01 -12.96
CA ALA A 332 0.70 17.19 -13.75
C ALA A 332 1.67 16.82 -14.89
N GLN A 333 2.69 15.99 -14.61
CA GLN A 333 3.51 15.37 -15.64
C GLN A 333 2.67 14.49 -16.57
N ARG A 334 1.78 13.61 -16.09
CA ARG A 334 0.91 12.79 -16.98
C ARG A 334 0.00 13.63 -17.88
N ARG A 335 -0.52 14.75 -17.38
CA ARG A 335 -1.29 15.71 -18.21
C ARG A 335 -0.43 16.38 -19.29
N GLN A 336 0.85 16.60 -19.03
CA GLN A 336 1.82 17.08 -20.04
C GLN A 336 2.40 15.94 -20.89
N LEU A 337 2.42 14.71 -20.37
CA LEU A 337 3.09 13.55 -20.94
C LEU A 337 2.41 13.11 -22.22
N VAL A 338 1.08 13.03 -22.22
CA VAL A 338 0.33 12.55 -23.39
C VAL A 338 0.54 13.46 -24.62
N PRO A 339 0.42 14.80 -24.52
CA PRO A 339 0.81 15.68 -25.63
C PRO A 339 2.26 15.53 -26.09
N MET A 340 3.21 15.34 -25.16
CA MET A 340 4.63 15.18 -25.49
C MET A 340 4.92 13.82 -26.13
N ALA A 341 4.29 12.76 -25.66
CA ALA A 341 4.36 11.42 -26.24
C ALA A 341 3.72 11.41 -27.64
N SER A 342 2.66 12.20 -27.88
CA SER A 342 2.05 12.35 -29.21
C SER A 342 3.05 12.87 -30.25
N ILE A 343 3.94 13.82 -29.88
CA ILE A 343 4.99 14.32 -30.78
C ILE A 343 5.94 13.18 -31.19
N VAL A 344 6.33 12.34 -30.24
CA VAL A 344 7.19 11.17 -30.53
C VAL A 344 6.43 10.12 -31.34
N MET A 345 5.15 9.92 -31.06
CA MET A 345 4.26 8.99 -31.79
C MET A 345 4.04 9.43 -33.24
N ASP A 346 3.92 10.73 -33.51
CA ASP A 346 3.85 11.30 -34.85
C ASP A 346 5.15 11.03 -35.63
N ALA A 347 6.31 11.23 -34.99
CA ALA A 347 7.60 10.93 -35.61
C ALA A 347 7.75 9.44 -35.96
N LEU A 348 7.32 8.55 -35.07
CA LEU A 348 7.30 7.10 -35.31
C LEU A 348 6.38 6.70 -36.46
N ARG A 349 5.18 7.28 -36.54
CA ARG A 349 4.26 7.08 -37.68
C ARG A 349 4.88 7.55 -38.99
N GLY A 350 5.44 8.77 -39.02
CA GLY A 350 6.14 9.29 -40.19
C GLY A 350 7.33 8.42 -40.62
N ALA A 351 8.11 7.90 -39.66
CA ALA A 351 9.20 6.97 -39.92
C ALA A 351 8.68 5.65 -40.53
N ALA A 352 7.54 5.14 -40.07
CA ALA A 352 6.91 3.94 -40.63
C ALA A 352 6.43 4.17 -42.08
N GLU A 353 5.79 5.30 -42.35
CA GLU A 353 5.37 5.68 -43.71
C GLU A 353 6.57 5.79 -44.65
N GLN A 354 7.64 6.46 -44.22
CA GLN A 354 8.88 6.58 -45.01
C GLN A 354 9.50 5.22 -45.30
N ASN A 355 9.57 4.33 -44.31
CA ASN A 355 10.07 2.98 -44.51
C ASN A 355 9.20 2.17 -45.48
N GLN A 356 7.88 2.36 -45.43
CA GLN A 356 6.93 1.68 -46.33
C GLN A 356 7.11 2.11 -47.80
N LEU A 357 7.50 3.37 -48.05
CA LEU A 357 7.80 3.88 -49.39
C LEU A 357 9.09 3.29 -49.99
N LEU A 358 10.00 2.74 -49.17
CA LEU A 358 11.21 2.13 -49.67
C LEU A 358 10.91 0.77 -50.33
N PRO A 359 11.57 0.45 -51.46
CA PRO A 359 11.44 -0.84 -52.12
C PRO A 359 12.08 -1.97 -51.30
N GLU A 360 11.52 -3.17 -51.37
CA GLU A 360 12.08 -4.37 -50.72
C GLU A 360 13.36 -4.87 -51.40
N ASP A 361 13.44 -4.68 -52.72
CA ASP A 361 14.58 -5.05 -53.55
C ASP A 361 15.38 -3.82 -54.00
N ALA A 362 16.18 -3.29 -53.08
CA ALA A 362 17.12 -2.20 -53.35
C ALA A 362 18.51 -2.41 -52.73
N PRO A 363 19.54 -1.66 -53.16
CA PRO A 363 20.83 -1.61 -52.49
C PRO A 363 20.71 -1.18 -51.03
N LYS A 364 21.68 -1.61 -50.21
CA LYS A 364 21.75 -1.30 -48.78
C LYS A 364 21.74 0.23 -48.57
N GLY A 365 20.77 0.73 -47.82
CA GLY A 365 20.54 2.17 -47.57
C GLY A 365 19.33 2.76 -48.29
N LEU A 366 18.85 2.11 -49.36
CA LEU A 366 17.61 2.47 -50.08
C LEU A 366 16.54 1.38 -49.97
N ARG A 367 16.83 0.33 -49.21
CA ARG A 367 15.95 -0.83 -49.00
C ARG A 367 15.10 -0.63 -47.76
N ARG A 368 13.83 -1.05 -47.85
CA ARG A 368 12.91 -1.20 -46.72
C ARG A 368 13.59 -1.94 -45.56
N LEU A 369 13.56 -1.34 -44.38
CA LEU A 369 14.06 -1.93 -43.15
C LEU A 369 13.04 -2.92 -42.59
N SER A 370 13.54 -4.01 -42.01
CA SER A 370 12.75 -5.05 -41.35
C SER A 370 13.49 -5.63 -40.14
N GLY A 371 12.74 -6.32 -39.27
CA GLY A 371 13.28 -7.03 -38.10
C GLY A 371 14.06 -6.13 -37.15
N ASP A 372 15.22 -6.60 -36.69
CA ASP A 372 16.07 -5.92 -35.72
C ASP A 372 16.51 -4.52 -36.17
N ARG A 373 16.77 -4.34 -37.48
CA ARG A 373 17.15 -3.04 -38.04
C ARG A 373 15.99 -2.05 -38.02
N LEU A 374 14.77 -2.53 -38.16
CA LEU A 374 13.58 -1.70 -38.09
C LEU A 374 13.33 -1.24 -36.65
N THR A 375 13.48 -2.12 -35.66
CA THR A 375 13.43 -1.73 -34.24
C THR A 375 14.51 -0.70 -33.90
N GLU A 376 15.77 -0.94 -34.31
CA GLU A 376 16.85 0.04 -34.08
C GLU A 376 16.57 1.40 -34.72
N PHE A 377 15.97 1.41 -35.92
CA PHE A 377 15.56 2.63 -36.60
C PHE A 377 14.47 3.36 -35.84
N TYR A 378 13.38 2.69 -35.44
CA TYR A 378 12.30 3.31 -34.69
C TYR A 378 12.74 3.90 -33.35
N VAL A 379 13.60 3.21 -32.59
CA VAL A 379 14.13 3.75 -31.33
C VAL A 379 14.96 5.02 -31.57
N ARG A 380 15.77 5.05 -32.64
CA ARG A 380 16.58 6.22 -32.97
C ARG A 380 15.71 7.41 -33.38
N GLU A 381 14.69 7.19 -34.21
CA GLU A 381 13.75 8.23 -34.63
C GLU A 381 12.94 8.77 -33.44
N ALA A 382 12.44 7.87 -32.57
CA ALA A 382 11.73 8.27 -31.37
C ALA A 382 12.62 9.07 -30.42
N ALA A 383 13.86 8.63 -30.20
CA ALA A 383 14.81 9.34 -29.35
C ALA A 383 15.23 10.70 -29.96
N ASN A 384 15.34 10.79 -31.28
CA ASN A 384 15.58 12.05 -31.97
C ASN A 384 14.44 13.05 -31.73
N ALA A 385 13.18 12.61 -31.89
CA ALA A 385 12.01 13.42 -31.58
C ALA A 385 11.92 13.81 -30.10
N ALA A 386 12.28 12.90 -29.19
CA ALA A 386 12.29 13.16 -27.76
C ALA A 386 13.40 14.13 -27.32
N SER A 387 14.51 14.21 -28.07
CA SER A 387 15.68 15.04 -27.69
C SER A 387 15.41 16.54 -27.66
N VAL A 388 14.34 17.01 -28.31
CA VAL A 388 13.92 18.42 -28.32
C VAL A 388 12.81 18.73 -27.32
N LEU A 389 12.32 17.72 -26.59
CA LEU A 389 11.29 17.88 -25.57
C LEU A 389 11.91 18.35 -24.24
N PRO A 390 11.12 18.94 -23.32
CA PRO A 390 11.62 19.31 -22.00
C PRO A 390 12.22 18.10 -21.27
N GLU A 391 13.42 18.25 -20.69
CA GLU A 391 14.15 17.16 -20.02
C GLU A 391 13.31 16.47 -18.93
N THR A 392 12.41 17.21 -18.29
CA THR A 392 11.51 16.73 -17.23
C THR A 392 10.45 15.73 -17.72
N VAL A 393 10.22 15.61 -19.03
CA VAL A 393 9.18 14.73 -19.61
C VAL A 393 9.68 13.93 -20.82
N ALA A 394 10.81 14.30 -21.43
CA ALA A 394 11.35 13.69 -22.64
C ALA A 394 11.51 12.16 -22.53
N GLY A 395 12.08 11.68 -21.42
CA GLY A 395 12.29 10.25 -21.20
C GLY A 395 10.98 9.47 -21.09
N ASP A 396 10.04 9.98 -20.30
CA ASP A 396 8.73 9.33 -20.12
C ASP A 396 7.90 9.35 -21.40
N ALA A 397 7.97 10.45 -22.17
CA ALA A 397 7.30 10.60 -23.45
C ALA A 397 7.84 9.59 -24.48
N LEU A 398 9.17 9.44 -24.55
CA LEU A 398 9.86 8.45 -25.37
C LEU A 398 9.37 7.03 -25.06
N LEU A 399 9.34 6.67 -23.78
CA LEU A 399 8.99 5.32 -23.33
C LEU A 399 7.52 5.00 -23.57
N LEU A 400 6.61 5.94 -23.28
CA LEU A 400 5.18 5.76 -23.54
C LEU A 400 4.90 5.61 -25.04
N ALA A 401 5.50 6.46 -25.88
CA ALA A 401 5.32 6.39 -27.33
C ALA A 401 5.87 5.09 -27.92
N LEU A 402 7.08 4.67 -27.52
CA LEU A 402 7.64 3.39 -27.97
C LEU A 402 6.80 2.19 -27.52
N GLY A 403 6.33 2.18 -26.27
CA GLY A 403 5.45 1.12 -25.77
C GLY A 403 4.13 1.06 -26.56
N ALA A 404 3.47 2.19 -26.77
CA ALA A 404 2.22 2.25 -27.53
C ALA A 404 2.40 1.87 -29.00
N PHE A 405 3.50 2.33 -29.62
CA PHE A 405 3.83 2.03 -31.01
C PHE A 405 4.19 0.57 -31.23
N MET A 406 4.87 -0.08 -30.28
CA MET A 406 5.27 -1.49 -30.36
C MET A 406 4.17 -2.44 -29.88
N ASP A 407 3.17 -1.96 -29.13
CA ASP A 407 2.05 -2.77 -28.67
C ASP A 407 1.08 -3.12 -29.81
N SER A 408 1.32 -4.25 -30.48
CA SER A 408 0.40 -4.80 -31.47
C SER A 408 -0.78 -5.55 -30.85
N SER A 409 -0.64 -6.04 -29.60
CA SER A 409 -1.64 -6.86 -28.92
C SER A 409 -2.76 -6.08 -28.22
N GLY A 410 -2.56 -4.78 -28.01
CA GLY A 410 -3.45 -3.92 -27.23
C GLY A 410 -3.32 -4.14 -25.72
N ALA A 411 -2.20 -4.70 -25.27
CA ALA A 411 -1.95 -5.00 -23.87
C ALA A 411 -1.98 -3.74 -22.99
N LEU A 412 -1.47 -2.60 -23.46
CA LEU A 412 -1.51 -1.34 -22.69
C LEU A 412 -2.94 -0.90 -22.39
N GLY A 413 -3.86 -1.05 -23.36
CA GLY A 413 -5.25 -0.65 -23.19
C GLY A 413 -6.02 -1.48 -22.16
N LYS A 414 -5.57 -2.73 -21.90
CA LYS A 414 -6.19 -3.64 -20.94
C LYS A 414 -5.77 -3.39 -19.49
N LEU A 415 -4.76 -2.55 -19.27
CA LEU A 415 -4.30 -2.20 -17.93
C LEU A 415 -5.29 -1.27 -17.23
N PRO A 416 -5.38 -1.30 -15.89
CA PRO A 416 -6.15 -0.32 -15.14
C PRO A 416 -5.73 1.11 -15.50
N GLY A 417 -6.65 1.90 -16.08
CA GLY A 417 -6.39 3.27 -16.55
C GLY A 417 -5.61 3.39 -17.88
N GLY A 418 -5.22 2.27 -18.50
CA GLY A 418 -4.47 2.24 -19.75
C GLY A 418 -5.26 2.76 -20.96
N ALA A 419 -6.54 2.41 -21.07
CA ALA A 419 -7.41 2.92 -22.12
C ALA A 419 -7.50 4.46 -22.13
N GLN A 420 -7.63 5.08 -20.96
CA GLN A 420 -7.70 6.54 -20.80
C GLN A 420 -6.37 7.22 -21.15
N LEU A 421 -5.25 6.54 -20.89
CA LEU A 421 -3.93 7.04 -21.26
C LEU A 421 -3.72 7.01 -22.78
N LEU A 422 -4.19 5.96 -23.44
CA LEU A 422 -4.06 5.78 -24.89
C LEU A 422 -5.02 6.65 -25.70
N GLU A 423 -6.22 6.93 -25.19
CA GLU A 423 -7.23 7.76 -25.87
C GLU A 423 -6.69 9.16 -26.25
N GLY A 424 -5.79 9.72 -25.44
CA GLY A 424 -5.14 11.00 -25.76
C GLY A 424 -3.87 10.89 -26.63
N LEU A 425 -3.39 9.67 -26.91
CA LEU A 425 -2.15 9.42 -27.65
C LEU A 425 -2.41 8.91 -29.07
N GLU A 426 -3.40 8.04 -29.26
CA GLU A 426 -3.72 7.41 -30.53
C GLU A 426 -5.21 7.02 -30.56
N SER A 427 -5.94 7.42 -31.61
CA SER A 427 -7.32 6.95 -31.83
C SER A 427 -7.35 5.50 -32.33
N ASP A 428 -8.48 4.80 -32.19
CA ASP A 428 -8.64 3.44 -32.73
C ASP A 428 -8.33 3.36 -34.24
N SER A 429 -8.72 4.39 -35.01
CA SER A 429 -8.39 4.48 -36.43
C SER A 429 -6.90 4.70 -36.70
N ASP A 430 -6.24 5.53 -35.89
CA ASP A 430 -4.79 5.76 -36.01
C ASP A 430 -4.02 4.48 -35.67
N ARG A 431 -4.47 3.75 -34.64
CA ARG A 431 -3.92 2.45 -34.25
C ARG A 431 -4.02 1.45 -35.40
N GLN A 432 -5.20 1.31 -36.00
CA GLN A 432 -5.38 0.40 -37.13
C GLN A 432 -4.42 0.76 -38.27
N ARG A 433 -4.31 2.06 -38.60
CA ARG A 433 -3.40 2.51 -39.65
C ARG A 433 -1.94 2.24 -39.31
N ARG A 434 -1.51 2.52 -38.07
CA ARG A 434 -0.15 2.24 -37.60
C ARG A 434 0.18 0.77 -37.78
N LEU A 435 -0.70 -0.15 -37.36
CA LEU A 435 -0.47 -1.59 -37.45
C LEU A 435 -0.27 -2.06 -38.90
N GLU A 436 -0.89 -1.40 -39.88
CA GLU A 436 -0.71 -1.71 -41.32
C GLU A 436 0.66 -1.28 -41.85
N ILE A 437 1.24 -0.20 -41.31
CA ILE A 437 2.43 0.47 -41.88
C ILE A 437 3.71 0.21 -41.07
N MET A 438 3.61 -0.17 -39.80
CA MET A 438 4.76 -0.32 -38.89
C MET A 438 5.69 -1.49 -39.21
N GLY A 439 5.33 -2.36 -40.15
CA GLY A 439 6.12 -3.53 -40.51
C GLY A 439 6.23 -4.56 -39.36
N GLN A 440 7.36 -5.26 -39.30
CA GLN A 440 7.64 -6.28 -38.27
C GLN A 440 8.93 -5.96 -37.52
N PRO A 441 8.89 -5.06 -36.51
CA PRO A 441 10.03 -4.81 -35.64
C PRO A 441 10.31 -6.02 -34.73
N THR A 442 11.56 -6.45 -34.67
CA THR A 442 12.01 -7.58 -33.83
C THR A 442 13.16 -7.19 -32.91
N MET A 443 13.40 -7.97 -31.86
CA MET A 443 14.64 -7.98 -31.11
C MET A 443 15.19 -9.41 -31.13
N TYR A 444 16.35 -9.61 -31.75
CA TYR A 444 16.88 -10.94 -32.07
C TYR A 444 15.87 -11.81 -32.85
N THR A 445 15.27 -11.24 -33.90
CA THR A 445 14.27 -11.89 -34.78
C THR A 445 12.94 -12.26 -34.13
N ARG A 446 12.76 -11.94 -32.84
CA ARG A 446 11.53 -12.21 -32.07
C ARG A 446 10.69 -10.92 -31.91
N PRO A 447 9.47 -10.86 -32.48
CA PRO A 447 8.59 -9.69 -32.35
C PRO A 447 7.91 -9.61 -30.97
N ASP A 448 7.72 -10.74 -30.30
CA ASP A 448 7.24 -10.86 -28.93
C ASP A 448 8.24 -10.27 -27.92
N TRP A 449 9.55 -10.52 -28.09
CA TRP A 449 10.57 -9.89 -27.22
C TRP A 449 10.61 -8.37 -27.36
N THR A 450 10.38 -7.85 -28.58
CA THR A 450 10.19 -6.40 -28.80
C THR A 450 9.03 -5.88 -27.95
N GLN A 451 7.89 -6.59 -27.97
CA GLN A 451 6.72 -6.20 -27.20
C GLN A 451 7.01 -6.22 -25.71
N HIS A 452 7.51 -7.33 -25.16
CA HIS A 452 7.87 -7.44 -23.74
C HIS A 452 8.79 -6.30 -23.29
N PHE A 453 9.86 -6.03 -24.05
CA PHE A 453 10.82 -4.99 -23.74
C PHE A 453 10.17 -3.59 -23.66
N PHE A 454 9.49 -3.14 -24.72
CA PHE A 454 8.96 -1.77 -24.76
C PHE A 454 7.69 -1.60 -23.94
N LEU A 455 6.88 -2.65 -23.83
CA LEU A 455 5.67 -2.65 -23.01
C LEU A 455 6.04 -2.55 -21.52
N SER A 456 6.96 -3.38 -21.04
CA SER A 456 7.43 -3.33 -19.66
C SER A 456 8.08 -1.98 -19.31
N ALA A 457 8.85 -1.41 -20.24
CA ALA A 457 9.42 -0.07 -20.07
C ALA A 457 8.34 1.03 -19.95
N ALA A 458 7.29 0.99 -20.78
CA ALA A 458 6.19 1.94 -20.76
C ALA A 458 5.31 1.79 -19.51
N ILE A 459 4.98 0.57 -19.12
CA ILE A 459 4.22 0.27 -17.89
C ILE A 459 5.00 0.78 -16.68
N ALA A 460 6.30 0.51 -16.62
CA ALA A 460 7.15 0.95 -15.51
C ALA A 460 7.29 2.48 -15.47
N SER A 461 7.26 3.16 -16.63
CA SER A 461 7.23 4.62 -16.70
C SER A 461 5.97 5.19 -16.04
N VAL A 462 4.80 4.64 -16.37
CA VAL A 462 3.51 5.22 -15.95
C VAL A 462 3.08 4.74 -14.55
N GLY A 463 3.29 3.46 -14.25
CA GLY A 463 2.81 2.80 -13.03
C GLY A 463 3.90 2.36 -12.06
N GLY A 464 5.17 2.62 -12.39
CA GLY A 464 6.33 2.25 -11.56
C GLY A 464 6.86 0.84 -11.85
N GLU A 465 8.15 0.63 -11.57
CA GLU A 465 8.86 -0.64 -11.81
C GLU A 465 8.19 -1.85 -11.13
N PRO A 466 7.71 -1.79 -9.88
CA PRO A 466 7.08 -2.95 -9.23
C PRO A 466 5.83 -3.43 -9.98
N LEU A 467 5.06 -2.52 -10.56
CA LEU A 467 3.85 -2.88 -11.31
C LEU A 467 4.20 -3.62 -12.60
N ALA A 468 5.18 -3.12 -13.35
CA ALA A 468 5.61 -3.76 -14.60
C ALA A 468 6.16 -5.17 -14.34
N LEU A 469 7.01 -5.32 -13.31
CA LEU A 469 7.57 -6.62 -12.94
C LEU A 469 6.49 -7.60 -12.49
N ALA A 470 5.49 -7.14 -11.72
CA ALA A 470 4.39 -7.98 -11.28
C ALA A 470 3.52 -8.43 -12.45
N LEU A 471 3.19 -7.53 -13.38
CA LEU A 471 2.37 -7.85 -14.55
C LEU A 471 3.09 -8.82 -15.50
N GLY A 472 4.37 -8.60 -15.79
CA GLY A 472 5.19 -9.52 -16.59
C GLY A 472 5.23 -10.91 -15.96
N GLN A 473 5.63 -11.02 -14.68
CA GLN A 473 5.68 -12.31 -13.99
C GLN A 473 4.32 -13.01 -13.89
N THR A 474 3.22 -12.26 -13.67
CA THR A 474 1.87 -12.85 -13.60
C THR A 474 1.45 -13.40 -14.96
N LYS A 475 1.80 -12.71 -16.06
CA LYS A 475 1.56 -13.19 -17.41
C LYS A 475 2.31 -14.51 -17.64
N GLU A 476 3.60 -14.58 -17.34
CA GLU A 476 4.41 -15.79 -17.54
C GLU A 476 3.89 -16.99 -16.73
N VAL A 477 3.44 -16.75 -15.49
CA VAL A 477 2.79 -17.80 -14.68
C VAL A 477 1.46 -18.21 -15.30
N SER A 478 0.64 -17.27 -15.76
CA SER A 478 -0.63 -17.58 -16.42
C SER A 478 -0.42 -18.37 -17.72
N ASP A 479 0.62 -18.07 -18.50
CA ASP A 479 0.92 -18.77 -19.75
C ASP A 479 1.38 -20.21 -19.50
N SER A 480 1.89 -20.53 -18.30
CA SER A 480 2.20 -21.91 -17.88
C SER A 480 0.96 -22.78 -17.64
N ASP A 481 -0.21 -22.17 -17.40
CA ASP A 481 -1.49 -22.85 -17.14
C ASP A 481 -2.36 -22.92 -18.41
N GLY A 482 -1.89 -23.70 -19.39
CA GLY A 482 -2.61 -23.95 -20.65
C GLY A 482 -2.41 -22.90 -21.76
N GLY A 483 -1.46 -21.97 -21.58
CA GLY A 483 -1.03 -20.99 -22.59
C GLY A 483 0.22 -21.44 -23.37
N SER A 484 1.13 -20.51 -23.66
CA SER A 484 2.39 -20.78 -24.38
C SER A 484 3.49 -21.41 -23.51
N GLY A 485 3.30 -21.48 -22.19
CA GLY A 485 4.31 -21.87 -21.21
C GLY A 485 5.10 -20.68 -20.65
N PHE A 486 5.69 -20.84 -19.46
CA PHE A 486 6.55 -19.84 -18.82
C PHE A 486 7.85 -19.66 -19.62
N SER A 487 8.26 -18.40 -19.86
CA SER A 487 9.43 -18.05 -20.67
C SER A 487 10.43 -17.18 -19.92
N PHE A 488 11.62 -17.72 -19.64
CA PHE A 488 12.72 -16.91 -19.09
C PHE A 488 13.26 -15.91 -20.12
N ALA A 489 13.07 -16.16 -21.42
CA ALA A 489 13.43 -15.21 -22.45
C ALA A 489 12.51 -13.97 -22.44
N ASP A 490 11.21 -14.17 -22.22
CA ASP A 490 10.25 -13.07 -22.06
C ASP A 490 10.50 -12.30 -20.76
N LEU A 491 10.78 -13.00 -19.66
CA LEU A 491 11.23 -12.37 -18.41
C LEU A 491 12.52 -11.55 -18.61
N SER A 492 13.47 -12.04 -19.43
CA SER A 492 14.68 -11.31 -19.77
C SER A 492 14.37 -10.03 -20.55
N ALA A 493 13.42 -10.08 -21.49
CA ALA A 493 12.97 -8.91 -22.22
C ALA A 493 12.28 -7.89 -21.31
N ASP A 494 11.41 -8.33 -20.40
CA ASP A 494 10.72 -7.48 -19.42
C ASP A 494 11.69 -6.77 -18.48
N LEU A 495 12.63 -7.52 -17.89
CA LEU A 495 13.66 -6.96 -17.01
C LEU A 495 14.57 -5.98 -17.76
N SER A 496 14.87 -6.26 -19.03
CA SER A 496 15.68 -5.36 -19.87
C SER A 496 14.92 -4.07 -20.20
N GLY A 497 13.61 -4.15 -20.40
CA GLY A 497 12.73 -2.99 -20.56
C GLY A 497 12.71 -2.09 -19.31
N VAL A 498 12.63 -2.69 -18.12
CA VAL A 498 12.71 -1.95 -16.85
C VAL A 498 14.09 -1.31 -16.67
N ALA A 499 15.18 -2.01 -16.99
CA ALA A 499 16.52 -1.42 -16.97
C ALA A 499 16.67 -0.28 -17.99
N PHE A 500 16.06 -0.40 -19.18
CA PHE A 500 16.02 0.65 -20.19
C PHE A 500 15.32 1.92 -19.70
N LEU A 501 14.16 1.79 -19.03
CA LEU A 501 13.50 2.90 -18.34
C LEU A 501 14.47 3.62 -17.39
N GLN A 502 15.16 2.86 -16.52
CA GLN A 502 16.08 3.44 -15.54
C GLN A 502 17.18 4.25 -16.23
N LEU A 503 17.73 3.77 -17.34
CA LEU A 503 18.73 4.52 -18.11
C LEU A 503 18.14 5.80 -18.68
N VAL A 504 16.97 5.73 -19.30
CA VAL A 504 16.29 6.88 -19.95
C VAL A 504 15.89 7.95 -18.93
N ARG A 505 15.57 7.55 -17.68
CA ARG A 505 15.21 8.45 -16.58
C ARG A 505 16.38 9.01 -15.78
N ARG A 506 17.60 8.51 -15.97
CA ARG A 506 18.78 9.14 -15.35
C ARG A 506 18.79 10.60 -15.78
N SER A 507 19.07 11.52 -14.86
CA SER A 507 19.15 12.97 -15.11
C SER A 507 20.38 13.36 -15.96
N ASP A 508 20.71 12.55 -16.96
CA ASP A 508 21.78 12.73 -17.93
C ASP A 508 21.13 12.94 -19.32
N PRO A 509 21.00 14.21 -19.77
CA PRO A 509 20.46 14.53 -21.09
C PRO A 509 21.17 13.83 -22.25
N SER A 510 22.42 13.38 -22.05
CA SER A 510 23.18 12.67 -23.08
C SER A 510 22.66 11.25 -23.37
N ALA A 511 21.80 10.69 -22.51
CA ALA A 511 21.23 9.36 -22.70
C ALA A 511 20.30 9.31 -23.92
N ILE A 512 19.33 10.23 -24.02
CA ILE A 512 18.38 10.29 -25.16
C ILE A 512 19.13 10.65 -26.45
N GLU A 513 20.10 11.57 -26.38
CA GLU A 513 20.94 11.91 -27.53
C GLU A 513 21.81 10.71 -28.00
N SER A 514 22.33 9.92 -27.06
CA SER A 514 23.08 8.71 -27.39
C SER A 514 22.18 7.66 -28.03
N LEU A 515 20.93 7.51 -27.56
CA LEU A 515 19.95 6.61 -28.16
C LEU A 515 19.65 7.00 -29.61
N SER A 516 19.44 8.28 -29.91
CA SER A 516 19.13 8.75 -31.27
C SER A 516 20.25 8.47 -32.27
N LYS A 517 21.50 8.40 -31.81
CA LYS A 517 22.68 8.19 -32.67
C LYS A 517 23.15 6.73 -32.72
N ARG A 518 23.06 6.00 -31.61
CA ARG A 518 23.85 4.78 -31.40
C ARG A 518 23.06 3.58 -30.87
N PHE A 519 21.75 3.66 -30.65
CA PHE A 519 20.99 2.52 -30.13
C PHE A 519 21.19 1.25 -30.98
N ARG A 520 21.61 0.15 -30.36
CA ARG A 520 21.70 -1.19 -30.95
C ARG A 520 21.09 -2.19 -29.99
N ILE A 521 20.22 -3.07 -30.48
CA ILE A 521 19.49 -4.05 -29.63
C ILE A 521 20.42 -4.81 -28.68
N LYS A 522 21.57 -5.27 -29.21
CA LYS A 522 22.56 -6.04 -28.45
C LYS A 522 23.17 -5.33 -27.24
N ASP A 523 23.06 -4.01 -27.18
CA ASP A 523 23.59 -3.22 -26.07
C ASP A 523 22.54 -3.06 -24.95
N TYR A 524 21.28 -3.44 -25.18
CA TYR A 524 20.16 -3.23 -24.25
C TYR A 524 19.38 -4.48 -23.87
N LEU A 525 19.43 -5.52 -24.72
CA LEU A 525 18.85 -6.83 -24.44
C LEU A 525 19.97 -7.86 -24.55
N PRO A 526 20.31 -8.60 -23.46
CA PRO A 526 21.26 -9.70 -23.58
C PRO A 526 20.67 -10.70 -24.56
N LYS A 527 21.50 -11.29 -25.43
CA LYS A 527 21.03 -12.34 -26.32
C LYS A 527 20.54 -13.50 -25.44
N PRO A 528 19.24 -13.82 -25.41
CA PRO A 528 18.72 -14.85 -24.51
C PRO A 528 18.95 -16.23 -25.14
N THR A 529 20.22 -16.56 -25.36
CA THR A 529 20.63 -17.92 -25.74
C THR A 529 20.52 -18.82 -24.52
N ASP A 530 19.91 -19.99 -24.71
CA ASP A 530 19.81 -21.07 -23.72
C ASP A 530 18.97 -20.75 -22.46
N LEU A 531 18.06 -19.77 -22.53
CA LEU A 531 17.06 -19.57 -21.49
C LEU A 531 15.88 -20.55 -21.71
N PRO A 532 15.38 -21.22 -20.65
CA PRO A 532 14.21 -22.10 -20.78
C PRO A 532 12.97 -21.31 -21.21
N GLU A 533 12.27 -21.81 -22.22
CA GLU A 533 11.01 -21.28 -22.73
C GLU A 533 9.97 -22.40 -22.80
N GLY A 534 8.69 -22.03 -22.75
CA GLY A 534 7.58 -22.97 -22.95
C GLY A 534 7.39 -23.97 -21.81
N LEU A 535 7.80 -23.63 -20.58
CA LEU A 535 7.64 -24.52 -19.43
C LEU A 535 6.16 -24.60 -19.02
N THR A 536 5.63 -25.81 -18.95
CA THR A 536 4.31 -26.06 -18.34
C THR A 536 4.31 -25.72 -16.85
N ALA A 537 3.13 -25.53 -16.26
CA ALA A 537 3.00 -25.31 -14.82
C ALA A 537 3.69 -26.42 -14.00
N GLU A 538 3.59 -27.67 -14.42
CA GLU A 538 4.25 -28.81 -13.76
C GLU A 538 5.78 -28.75 -13.87
N GLU A 539 6.31 -28.40 -15.05
CA GLU A 539 7.75 -28.26 -15.27
C GLU A 539 8.33 -27.06 -14.52
N PHE A 540 7.64 -25.92 -14.54
CA PHE A 540 8.02 -24.75 -13.76
C PHE A 540 8.04 -25.07 -12.26
N GLN A 541 6.99 -25.72 -11.75
CA GLN A 541 6.91 -26.12 -10.34
C GLN A 541 8.00 -27.14 -9.95
N ARG A 542 8.29 -28.10 -10.83
CA ARG A 542 9.33 -29.11 -10.60
C ARG A 542 10.72 -28.48 -10.54
N ASP A 543 11.06 -27.68 -11.54
CA ASP A 543 12.44 -27.23 -11.75
C ASP A 543 12.75 -25.92 -10.99
N TYR A 544 11.75 -25.03 -10.85
CA TYR A 544 11.91 -23.71 -10.25
C TYR A 544 11.03 -23.46 -9.02
N GLY A 545 10.00 -24.27 -8.77
CA GLY A 545 9.11 -24.11 -7.63
C GLY A 545 8.06 -23.04 -7.89
N SER A 546 8.10 -21.96 -7.12
CA SER A 546 7.20 -20.81 -7.28
C SER A 546 8.00 -19.54 -7.56
N VAL A 547 7.30 -18.44 -7.88
CA VAL A 547 7.90 -17.10 -8.02
C VAL A 547 8.58 -16.58 -6.74
N THR A 548 8.37 -17.23 -5.59
CA THR A 548 9.03 -16.93 -4.32
C THR A 548 10.10 -17.95 -3.93
N ASP A 549 10.25 -19.04 -4.69
CA ASP A 549 11.26 -20.08 -4.43
C ASP A 549 12.66 -19.56 -4.77
N SER A 550 13.62 -19.91 -3.94
CA SER A 550 15.04 -19.60 -4.12
C SER A 550 15.61 -19.95 -5.51
N ARG A 551 15.13 -21.03 -6.14
CA ARG A 551 15.58 -21.48 -7.46
C ARG A 551 15.16 -20.52 -8.57
N PHE A 552 13.87 -20.13 -8.56
CA PHE A 552 13.36 -19.10 -9.44
C PHE A 552 14.08 -17.76 -9.23
N LEU A 553 14.21 -17.34 -7.96
CA LEU A 553 14.88 -16.08 -7.62
C LEU A 553 16.34 -16.07 -8.08
N ALA A 554 17.05 -17.19 -7.99
CA ALA A 554 18.41 -17.33 -8.50
C ALA A 554 18.46 -17.16 -10.03
N ALA A 555 17.57 -17.82 -10.77
CA ALA A 555 17.49 -17.68 -12.23
C ALA A 555 17.16 -16.23 -12.65
N ARG A 556 16.16 -15.61 -12.01
CA ARG A 556 15.83 -14.20 -12.24
C ARG A 556 17.00 -13.26 -11.94
N ASN A 557 17.72 -13.50 -10.84
CA ASN A 557 18.87 -12.68 -10.46
C ASN A 557 20.04 -12.83 -11.44
N ALA A 558 20.25 -14.02 -12.00
CA ALA A 558 21.26 -14.25 -13.03
C ALA A 558 20.93 -13.46 -14.32
N ILE A 559 19.67 -13.46 -14.74
CA ILE A 559 19.20 -12.62 -15.86
C ILE A 559 19.44 -11.14 -15.56
N ALA A 560 19.00 -10.66 -14.40
CA ALA A 560 19.19 -9.27 -13.99
C ALA A 560 20.69 -8.87 -13.92
N GLN A 561 21.57 -9.80 -13.53
CA GLN A 561 23.01 -9.60 -13.53
C GLN A 561 23.56 -9.45 -14.96
N SER A 562 23.16 -10.32 -15.88
CA SER A 562 23.58 -10.25 -17.30
C SER A 562 23.16 -8.92 -17.95
N ILE A 563 22.00 -8.38 -17.58
CA ILE A 563 21.52 -7.07 -18.05
C ILE A 563 22.42 -5.95 -17.53
N ARG A 564 22.78 -5.98 -16.23
CA ARG A 564 23.69 -4.97 -15.64
C ARG A 564 25.08 -4.98 -16.27
N GLU A 565 25.49 -6.09 -16.85
CA GLU A 565 26.76 -6.23 -17.56
C GLU A 565 26.70 -5.69 -19.01
N LEU A 566 25.56 -5.20 -19.50
CA LEU A 566 25.53 -4.58 -20.82
C LEU A 566 26.15 -3.17 -20.81
N PRO A 567 26.76 -2.73 -21.94
CA PRO A 567 27.56 -1.51 -21.99
C PRO A 567 26.88 -0.24 -21.44
N PRO A 568 25.59 0.04 -21.69
CA PRO A 568 24.93 1.24 -21.16
C PRO A 568 24.77 1.27 -19.64
N TYR A 569 24.85 0.12 -18.97
CA TYR A 569 24.66 0.00 -17.52
C TYR A 569 25.98 -0.12 -16.75
N GLN A 570 27.06 -0.50 -17.43
CA GLN A 570 28.42 -0.52 -16.88
C GLN A 570 28.95 0.92 -16.72
N GLY A 571 29.03 1.39 -15.46
CA GLY A 571 29.46 2.76 -15.12
C GLY A 571 28.64 3.41 -14.00
N ALA A 572 27.55 2.78 -13.56
CA ALA A 572 26.71 3.27 -12.46
C ALA A 572 27.17 2.84 -11.05
N SER A 573 28.19 1.98 -10.92
CA SER A 573 28.76 1.55 -9.64
C SER A 573 30.06 2.28 -9.30
N SER A 574 30.03 3.61 -9.31
CA SER A 574 30.99 4.45 -8.56
C SER A 574 30.63 5.92 -8.75
N LYS A 575 29.79 6.47 -7.86
CA LYS A 575 29.90 7.84 -7.34
C LYS A 575 28.90 8.06 -6.22
#